data_AF-A0A8C1UTA7-F1
#
_entry.id   AF-A0A8C1UTA7-F1
#
_cell.length_a   1.000
_cell.length_b   1.000
_cell.length_c   1.000
_cell.angle_alpha   90.00
_cell.angle_beta   90.00
_cell.angle_gamma   90.00
#
_symmetry.space_group_name_H-M   'P 1'
#
loop_
_entity.id
_entity.type
_entity.pdbx_description
1 polymer ?
#
loop_
_entity_poly.entity_id
_entity_poly.type
_entity_poly.pdbx_seq_one_letter_code
_entity_poly.pdbx_strand_id
1 'polypeptide(L)'
;MVDQYLGQKRAVLCLFNFNLPHFIILTVHIFPTGENIPKLEITPSKSVIHVGEDLKITCKVIDCPVNATFVWTSAMDKFLKAEIKNEHNVSHLLIRNISVIHSDTVKCQTTCDRKILQKMSVIELWS
;
A
#
# COMPACT_ATOMS: atom_id res chain seq x y z
N MET A 1 1.84 -26.77 9.68
CA MET A 1 0.99 -25.59 9.41
C MET A 1 1.72 -24.79 8.34
N VAL A 2 1.43 -25.07 7.07
CA VAL A 2 2.01 -24.34 5.93
C VAL A 2 0.81 -23.95 5.08
N ASP A 3 0.35 -22.72 5.28
CA ASP A 3 -0.81 -22.18 4.61
C ASP A 3 -0.57 -22.04 3.10
N GLN A 4 -1.54 -22.57 2.35
CA GLN A 4 -1.62 -22.58 0.90
C GLN A 4 -1.91 -21.17 0.39
N TYR A 5 -0.93 -20.52 -0.25
CA TYR A 5 -1.19 -19.36 -1.11
C TYR A 5 -1.27 -19.83 -2.57
N LEU A 6 -2.46 -20.27 -2.97
CA LEU A 6 -2.80 -20.49 -4.37
C LEU A 6 -3.03 -19.11 -5.03
N GLY A 7 -1.92 -18.46 -5.42
CA GLY A 7 -1.96 -17.28 -6.27
C GLY A 7 -2.46 -17.65 -7.66
N GLN A 8 -3.68 -17.22 -7.98
CA GLN A 8 -4.33 -17.41 -9.28
C GLN A 8 -3.52 -16.70 -10.39
N LYS A 9 -2.53 -17.37 -10.97
CA LYS A 9 -1.81 -16.89 -12.16
C LYS A 9 -2.80 -16.81 -13.33
N ARG A 10 -3.08 -15.60 -13.81
CA ARG A 10 -3.79 -15.40 -15.09
C ARG A 10 -2.79 -15.53 -16.23
N ALA A 11 -2.83 -16.64 -16.96
CA ALA A 11 -2.14 -16.80 -18.23
C ALA A 11 -2.97 -16.16 -19.36
N VAL A 12 -2.34 -15.38 -20.23
CA VAL A 12 -2.98 -14.87 -21.45
C VAL A 12 -2.62 -15.81 -22.60
N LEU A 13 -3.63 -16.41 -23.24
CA LEU A 13 -3.46 -17.20 -24.46
C LEU A 13 -3.54 -16.28 -25.68
N CYS A 14 -2.45 -16.16 -26.44
CA CYS A 14 -2.46 -15.51 -27.76
C CYS A 14 -2.29 -16.57 -28.85
N LEU A 15 -3.25 -16.66 -29.77
CA LEU A 15 -3.15 -17.50 -30.96
C LEU A 15 -2.49 -16.69 -32.09
N PHE A 16 -1.22 -16.96 -32.40
CA PHE A 16 -0.58 -16.41 -33.59
C PHE A 16 -0.79 -17.36 -34.78
N ASN A 17 -1.54 -16.93 -35.80
CA ASN A 17 -1.62 -17.63 -37.08
C ASN A 17 -0.43 -17.20 -37.95
N PHE A 18 0.65 -17.99 -37.98
CA PHE A 18 1.71 -17.84 -38.98
C PHE A 18 1.25 -18.46 -40.29
N ASN A 19 0.98 -17.63 -41.29
CA ASN A 19 0.64 -18.07 -42.64
C ASN A 19 1.94 -18.25 -43.45
N LEU A 20 2.48 -19.48 -43.47
CA LEU A 20 3.49 -19.92 -44.44
C LEU A 20 2.90 -21.12 -45.20
N PRO A 21 2.97 -21.17 -46.54
CA PRO A 21 2.00 -21.87 -47.39
C PRO A 21 2.09 -23.41 -47.40
N HIS A 22 2.78 -24.05 -46.44
CA HIS A 22 2.86 -25.52 -46.42
C HIS A 22 2.74 -26.23 -45.06
N PHE A 23 2.81 -25.55 -43.90
CA PHE A 23 2.60 -26.19 -42.60
C PHE A 23 2.04 -25.19 -41.58
N ILE A 24 0.76 -25.33 -41.21
CA ILE A 24 0.14 -24.56 -40.12
C ILE A 24 0.52 -25.25 -38.80
N ILE A 25 1.52 -24.74 -38.08
CA ILE A 25 1.83 -25.20 -36.72
C ILE A 25 1.21 -24.20 -35.74
N LEU A 26 0.20 -24.64 -35.00
CA LEU A 26 -0.39 -23.88 -33.89
C LEU A 26 0.54 -23.99 -32.67
N THR A 27 1.56 -23.13 -32.57
CA THR A 27 2.37 -23.05 -31.35
C THR A 27 1.70 -22.13 -30.32
N VAL A 28 1.35 -22.69 -29.17
CA VAL A 28 0.85 -21.92 -28.01
C VAL A 28 2.05 -21.44 -27.21
N HIS A 29 2.34 -20.14 -27.26
CA HIS A 29 3.37 -19.52 -26.44
C HIS A 29 2.76 -18.97 -25.14
N ILE A 30 3.20 -19.53 -24.00
CA ILE A 30 2.81 -19.05 -22.67
C ILE A 30 3.87 -18.04 -22.23
N PHE A 31 3.54 -16.74 -22.22
CA PHE A 31 4.41 -15.72 -21.63
C PHE A 31 4.09 -15.58 -20.13
N PRO A 32 5.08 -15.73 -19.23
CA PRO A 32 4.87 -15.45 -17.82
C PRO A 32 4.65 -13.95 -17.64
N THR A 33 3.47 -13.56 -17.15
CA THR A 33 3.23 -12.20 -16.66
C THR A 33 3.96 -12.04 -15.33
N GLY A 34 4.90 -11.09 -15.25
CA GLY A 34 5.51 -10.71 -13.99
C GLY A 34 4.46 -10.03 -13.11
N GLU A 35 4.06 -10.67 -12.02
CA GLU A 35 3.20 -10.05 -11.01
C GLU A 35 4.07 -9.20 -10.09
N ASN A 36 3.90 -7.87 -10.13
CA ASN A 36 4.54 -7.01 -9.13
C ASN A 36 3.79 -7.17 -7.80
N ILE A 37 4.51 -7.49 -6.72
CA ILE A 37 3.93 -7.68 -5.40
C ILE A 37 3.86 -6.30 -4.72
N PRO A 38 2.66 -5.76 -4.44
CA PRO A 38 2.56 -4.43 -3.89
C PRO A 38 3.14 -4.38 -2.48
N LYS A 39 3.92 -3.34 -2.19
CA LYS A 39 4.59 -3.13 -0.90
C LYS A 39 4.14 -1.82 -0.28
N LEU A 40 3.85 -1.84 1.02
CA LEU A 40 3.48 -0.63 1.78
C LEU A 40 4.65 -0.16 2.64
N GLU A 41 4.96 1.13 2.55
CA GLU A 41 5.96 1.82 3.35
C GLU A 41 5.31 2.92 4.18
N ILE A 42 5.80 3.13 5.40
CA ILE A 42 5.35 4.19 6.30
C ILE A 42 6.57 4.92 6.86
N THR A 43 6.54 6.24 6.81
CA THR A 43 7.65 7.10 7.23
C THR A 43 7.12 8.34 7.96
N PRO A 44 7.62 8.64 9.16
CA PRO A 44 8.46 7.78 9.99
C PRO A 44 7.70 6.55 10.54
N SER A 45 8.40 5.45 10.81
CA SER A 45 7.85 4.29 11.54
C SER A 45 7.85 4.51 13.07
N LYS A 46 8.74 5.38 13.54
CA LYS A 46 8.81 5.84 14.93
C LYS A 46 9.17 7.32 14.93
N SER A 47 8.39 8.12 15.64
CA SER A 47 8.58 9.56 15.77
C SER A 47 8.81 9.90 17.23
N VAL A 48 9.81 10.74 17.52
CA VAL A 48 9.99 11.37 18.84
C VAL A 48 9.82 12.86 18.61
N ILE A 49 8.80 13.47 19.18
CA ILE A 49 8.38 14.84 18.86
C ILE A 49 7.97 15.61 20.12
N HIS A 50 8.23 16.91 20.16
CA HIS A 50 7.90 17.76 21.29
C HIS A 50 6.43 18.17 21.26
N VAL A 51 5.82 18.34 22.43
CA VAL A 51 4.45 18.86 22.55
C VAL A 51 4.35 20.26 21.91
N GLY A 52 3.32 20.48 21.10
CA GLY A 52 3.08 21.73 20.37
C GLY A 52 3.59 21.74 18.94
N GLU A 53 4.43 20.78 18.54
CA GLU A 53 4.93 20.67 17.16
C GLU A 53 3.92 20.00 16.21
N ASP A 54 4.16 20.13 14.91
CA ASP A 54 3.38 19.48 13.86
C ASP A 54 4.05 18.19 13.38
N LEU A 55 3.28 17.10 13.28
CA LEU A 55 3.77 15.80 12.80
C LEU A 55 3.15 15.45 11.45
N LYS A 56 4.01 15.11 10.47
CA LYS A 56 3.60 14.56 9.18
C LYS A 56 4.07 13.13 9.04
N ILE A 57 3.12 12.21 8.87
CA ILE A 57 3.39 10.79 8.58
C ILE A 57 2.97 10.50 7.14
N THR A 58 3.82 9.82 6.40
CA THR A 58 3.60 9.49 4.99
C THR A 58 3.49 7.98 4.86
N CYS A 59 2.48 7.53 4.12
CA CYS A 59 2.26 6.15 3.76
C CYS A 59 2.29 6.02 2.24
N LYS A 60 3.13 5.14 1.70
CA LYS A 60 3.33 4.98 0.26
C LYS A 60 3.20 3.53 -0.13
N VAL A 61 2.41 3.25 -1.15
CA VAL A 61 2.38 1.95 -1.80
C VAL A 61 3.30 1.97 -3.03
N ILE A 62 4.11 0.93 -3.16
CA ILE A 62 4.99 0.67 -4.29
C ILE A 62 4.39 -0.51 -5.05
N ASP A 63 4.55 -0.52 -6.37
CA ASP A 63 4.12 -1.63 -7.23
C ASP A 63 2.62 -1.89 -7.21
N CYS A 64 1.82 -0.83 -7.05
CA CYS A 64 0.37 -0.88 -7.23
C CYS A 64 -0.02 -0.44 -8.65
N PRO A 65 -0.58 -1.33 -9.49
CA PRO A 65 -0.94 -1.01 -10.87
C PRO A 65 -2.21 -0.14 -10.99
N VAL A 66 -2.97 0.00 -9.89
CA VAL A 66 -4.21 0.79 -9.80
C VAL A 66 -4.07 1.85 -8.71
N ASN A 67 -4.95 2.85 -8.72
CA ASN A 67 -5.01 3.82 -7.64
C ASN A 67 -5.34 3.13 -6.31
N ALA A 68 -4.51 3.37 -5.30
CA ALA A 68 -4.66 2.76 -4.00
C ALA A 68 -5.61 3.58 -3.11
N THR A 69 -6.40 2.87 -2.29
CA THR A 69 -7.31 3.53 -1.33
C THR A 69 -6.71 3.43 0.06
N PHE A 70 -6.48 4.57 0.71
CA PHE A 70 -5.86 4.65 2.03
C PHE A 70 -6.89 4.89 3.13
N VAL A 71 -6.67 4.23 4.26
CA VAL A 71 -7.43 4.40 5.49
C VAL A 71 -6.45 4.55 6.65
N TRP A 72 -6.59 5.64 7.40
CA TRP A 72 -5.85 5.84 8.64
C TRP A 72 -6.71 5.43 9.82
N THR A 73 -6.15 4.63 10.73
CA THR A 73 -6.80 4.22 11.98
C THR A 73 -5.88 4.50 13.16
N SER A 74 -6.46 4.88 14.28
CA SER A 74 -5.77 5.10 15.56
C SER A 74 -6.63 4.53 16.69
N ALA A 75 -6.16 4.62 17.94
CA ALA A 75 -7.03 4.48 19.11
C ALA A 75 -8.07 5.63 19.13
N MET A 76 -9.12 5.33 18.37
CA MET A 76 -10.28 6.00 17.78
C MET A 76 -10.75 7.45 18.07
N ASP A 77 -10.24 8.24 19.02
CA ASP A 77 -10.82 9.60 19.25
C ASP A 77 -9.82 10.75 19.18
N LYS A 78 -8.53 10.46 19.09
CA LYS A 78 -7.48 11.46 19.36
C LYS A 78 -7.07 12.27 18.14
N PHE A 79 -7.45 11.83 16.94
CA PHE A 79 -7.04 12.44 15.67
C PHE A 79 -8.21 13.10 14.91
N LEU A 80 -9.28 13.49 15.60
CA LEU A 80 -10.47 14.13 15.02
C LEU A 80 -10.17 15.41 14.20
N LYS A 81 -9.03 16.06 14.42
CA LYS A 81 -8.57 17.25 13.69
C LYS A 81 -7.39 16.99 12.74
N ALA A 82 -7.00 15.74 12.54
CA ALA A 82 -5.91 15.41 11.64
C ALA A 82 -6.34 15.61 10.18
N GLU A 83 -5.46 16.18 9.37
CA GLU A 83 -5.67 16.43 7.95
C GLU A 83 -5.10 15.25 7.15
N ILE A 84 -5.94 14.58 6.36
CA ILE A 84 -5.53 13.47 5.50
C ILE A 84 -5.51 13.95 4.04
N LYS A 85 -4.37 13.78 3.37
CA LYS A 85 -4.22 14.05 1.93
C LYS A 85 -3.82 12.79 1.19
N ASN A 86 -4.60 12.42 0.18
CA ASN A 86 -4.37 11.23 -0.63
C ASN A 86 -3.99 11.64 -2.06
N GLU A 87 -2.87 11.12 -2.56
CA GLU A 87 -2.31 11.42 -3.87
C GLU A 87 -1.87 10.11 -4.54
N HIS A 88 -2.74 9.54 -5.38
CA HIS A 88 -2.52 8.28 -6.10
C HIS A 88 -2.05 7.12 -5.19
N ASN A 89 -0.73 6.93 -5.08
CA ASN A 89 -0.07 5.86 -4.35
C ASN A 89 0.57 6.34 -3.03
N VAL A 90 0.27 7.57 -2.61
CA VAL A 90 0.79 8.18 -1.38
C VAL A 90 -0.37 8.77 -0.58
N SER A 91 -0.29 8.65 0.74
CA SER A 91 -1.19 9.32 1.67
C SER A 91 -0.39 9.97 2.79
N HIS A 92 -0.78 11.20 3.14
CA HIS A 92 -0.18 11.98 4.21
C HIS A 92 -1.19 12.17 5.34
N LEU A 93 -0.76 11.86 6.56
CA LEU A 93 -1.44 12.20 7.80
C LEU A 93 -0.70 13.38 8.44
N LEU A 94 -1.37 14.53 8.55
CA LEU A 94 -0.85 15.72 9.21
C LEU A 94 -1.60 15.96 10.52
N ILE A 95 -0.85 16.01 11.61
CA ILE A 95 -1.34 16.25 12.97
C ILE A 95 -0.73 17.57 13.41
N ARG A 96 -1.56 18.59 13.59
CA ARG A 96 -1.11 19.92 14.00
C ARG A 96 -1.20 20.09 15.50
N ASN A 97 -0.24 20.81 16.10
CA ASN A 97 -0.18 21.09 17.54
C ASN A 97 -0.33 19.80 18.36
N ILE A 98 0.68 18.94 18.27
CA ILE A 98 0.67 17.63 18.92
C ILE A 98 0.60 17.79 20.43
N SER A 99 -0.07 16.86 21.09
CA SER A 99 -0.34 16.93 22.53
C SER A 99 -0.38 15.53 23.12
N VAL A 100 -0.30 15.42 24.44
CA VAL A 100 -0.23 14.13 25.17
C VAL A 100 -1.29 13.12 24.78
N ILE A 101 -2.47 13.57 24.31
CA ILE A 101 -3.48 12.65 23.78
C ILE A 101 -2.94 11.88 22.56
N HIS A 102 -2.22 12.53 21.65
CA HIS A 102 -1.72 11.94 20.40
C HIS A 102 -0.59 10.93 20.56
N SER A 103 -0.08 10.70 21.78
CA SER A 103 0.89 9.63 22.06
C SER A 103 0.21 8.27 21.88
N ASP A 104 0.38 7.67 20.71
CA ASP A 104 -0.18 6.37 20.38
C ASP A 104 0.44 5.76 19.11
N THR A 105 -0.02 4.58 18.74
CA THR A 105 0.27 3.96 17.45
C THR A 105 -0.79 4.37 16.42
N VAL A 106 -0.35 4.85 15.26
CA VAL A 106 -1.21 5.09 14.10
C VAL A 106 -0.99 4.00 13.05
N LYS A 107 -2.08 3.54 12.45
CA LYS A 107 -2.08 2.51 11.41
C LYS A 107 -2.48 3.12 10.09
N CYS A 108 -1.63 2.96 9.08
CA CYS A 108 -2.00 3.15 7.69
C CYS A 108 -2.38 1.79 7.09
N GLN A 109 -3.59 1.71 6.57
CA GLN A 109 -4.05 0.59 5.76
C GLN A 109 -4.26 1.07 4.32
N THR A 110 -3.89 0.26 3.35
CA THR A 110 -4.20 0.52 1.94
C THR A 110 -4.76 -0.73 1.27
N THR A 111 -5.64 -0.52 0.30
CA THR A 111 -6.15 -1.58 -0.57
C THR A 111 -5.60 -1.35 -1.97
N CYS A 112 -4.86 -2.33 -2.49
CA CYS A 112 -4.28 -2.36 -3.82
C CYS A 112 -4.65 -3.67 -4.51
N ASP A 113 -5.38 -3.62 -5.63
CA ASP A 113 -5.81 -4.80 -6.39
C ASP A 113 -6.34 -5.95 -5.51
N ARG A 114 -7.30 -5.62 -4.64
CA ARG A 114 -7.93 -6.52 -3.65
C ARG A 114 -7.01 -7.09 -2.57
N LYS A 115 -5.73 -6.71 -2.57
CA LYS A 115 -4.78 -6.99 -1.49
C LYS A 115 -4.81 -5.85 -0.48
N ILE A 116 -4.99 -6.19 0.79
CA ILE A 116 -4.95 -5.24 1.90
C ILE A 116 -3.53 -5.27 2.48
N LEU A 117 -2.89 -4.11 2.53
CA LEU A 117 -1.58 -3.91 3.14
C LEU A 117 -1.73 -2.97 4.33
N GLN A 118 -0.95 -3.18 5.38
CA GLN A 118 -0.99 -2.31 6.56
C GLN A 118 0.39 -2.13 7.18
N LYS A 119 0.64 -0.93 7.71
CA LYS A 119 1.85 -0.55 8.43
C LYS A 119 1.48 0.38 9.58
N MET A 120 2.29 0.35 10.63
CA MET A 120 2.08 1.14 11.84
C MET A 120 3.23 2.11 12.05
N SER A 121 2.93 3.26 12.63
CA SER A 121 3.90 4.25 13.10
C SER A 121 3.64 4.54 14.57
N VAL A 122 4.70 4.55 15.37
CA VAL A 122 4.66 4.86 16.80
C VAL A 122 5.01 6.33 17.02
N ILE A 123 4.21 7.02 17.82
CA ILE A 123 4.44 8.42 18.19
C ILE A 123 4.83 8.46 19.67
N GLU A 124 6.05 8.90 19.94
CA GLU A 124 6.56 9.17 21.29
C GLU A 124 6.64 10.68 21.50
N LEU A 125 6.15 11.14 22.65
CA LEU A 125 6.14 12.55 23.01
C LEU A 125 7.13 12.81 24.13
N TRP A 126 7.77 13.98 24.07
CA TRP A 126 8.55 14.54 25.17
C TRP A 126 8.16 16.01 25.40
N SER A 127 8.46 16.51 26.59
CA SER A 127 8.07 17.84 27.10
C SER A 127 9.25 18.52 27.76
#